data_AF-A0A0U2YLL6-F1
#
_entry.id   AF-A0A0U2YLL6-F1
#
_cell.length_a   1.000
_cell.length_b   1.000
_cell.length_c   1.000
_cell.angle_alpha   90.00
_cell.angle_beta   90.00
_cell.angle_gamma   90.00
#
_symmetry.space_group_name_H-M   'P 1'
#
loop_
_entity.id
_entity.type
_entity.pdbx_description
1 polymer ?
#
loop_
_entity_poly.entity_id
_entity_poly.type
_entity_poly.pdbx_seq_one_letter_code
_entity_poly.pdbx_strand_id
1 'polypeptide(L)'
;MTDWLEADEAAALLGRTPRQVLRYGTSVRVQTRRLGRRLQYLREDIEQLAGELEQDTRARPVNVAPEVGRALVETLGLARELIAAQREI
;
A
#
# COMPACT_ATOMS: atom_id res chain seq x y z
N MET A 1 18.34 16.96 -16.86
CA MET A 1 17.12 17.67 -17.32
C MET A 1 16.01 17.32 -16.37
N THR A 2 15.27 18.31 -15.87
CA THR A 2 14.11 18.07 -15.00
C THR A 2 12.95 17.60 -15.89
N ASP A 3 12.62 16.31 -15.81
CA ASP A 3 11.55 15.71 -16.61
C ASP A 3 10.22 15.67 -15.82
N TRP A 4 9.12 15.97 -16.51
CA TRP A 4 7.81 16.14 -15.90
C TRP A 4 6.79 15.26 -16.59
N LEU A 5 6.06 14.49 -15.80
CA LEU A 5 5.10 13.50 -16.26
C LEU A 5 3.67 14.02 -16.14
N GLU A 6 2.83 13.68 -17.11
CA GLU A 6 1.38 13.81 -16.96
C GLU A 6 0.84 12.70 -16.02
N ALA A 7 -0.39 12.88 -15.53
CA ALA A 7 -1.02 11.95 -14.60
C ALA A 7 -1.09 10.50 -15.13
N ASP A 8 -1.28 10.32 -16.43
CA ASP A 8 -1.37 9.01 -17.07
C ASP A 8 -0.01 8.28 -17.11
N GLU A 9 1.07 9.02 -17.35
CA GLU A 9 2.43 8.47 -17.37
C GLU A 9 2.89 8.10 -15.96
N ALA A 10 2.62 8.97 -14.98
CA ALA A 10 2.86 8.69 -13.57
C ALA A 10 2.04 7.49 -13.06
N ALA A 11 0.80 7.33 -13.55
CA ALA A 11 -0.06 6.18 -13.23
C ALA A 11 0.52 4.86 -13.72
N ALA A 12 1.07 4.84 -14.93
CA ALA A 12 1.75 3.67 -15.50
C ALA A 12 2.96 3.26 -14.66
N LEU A 13 3.79 4.22 -14.23
CA LEU A 13 4.97 3.95 -13.40
C LEU A 13 4.63 3.44 -11.99
N LEU A 14 3.58 3.98 -11.38
CA LEU A 14 3.17 3.59 -10.03
C LEU A 14 2.34 2.28 -10.00
N GLY A 15 1.90 1.77 -11.15
CA GLY A 15 0.93 0.67 -11.21
C GLY A 15 -0.38 1.04 -10.51
N ARG A 16 -0.85 2.28 -10.70
CA ARG A 16 -2.05 2.84 -10.06
C ARG A 16 -2.93 3.53 -11.09
N THR A 17 -4.14 3.90 -10.69
CA THR A 17 -5.03 4.70 -11.55
C THR A 17 -4.68 6.19 -11.48
N PRO A 18 -4.91 6.98 -12.55
CA PRO A 18 -4.68 8.44 -12.53
C PRO A 18 -5.40 9.15 -11.38
N ARG A 19 -6.58 8.67 -10.99
CA ARG A 19 -7.35 9.19 -9.84
C ARG A 19 -6.64 8.99 -8.50
N GLN A 20 -5.91 7.87 -8.33
CA GLN A 20 -5.07 7.64 -7.16
C GLN A 20 -3.82 8.52 -7.20
N VAL A 21 -3.21 8.71 -8.38
CA VAL A 21 -2.05 9.59 -8.56
C VAL A 21 -2.36 11.05 -8.18
N LEU A 22 -3.56 11.54 -8.51
CA LEU A 22 -4.04 12.86 -8.09
C LEU A 22 -4.04 13.04 -6.57
N ARG A 23 -4.23 11.99 -5.77
CA ARG A 23 -4.12 12.08 -4.30
C ARG A 23 -2.69 12.25 -3.83
N TYR A 24 -1.71 11.71 -4.54
CA TYR A 24 -0.30 11.91 -4.20
C TYR A 24 0.16 13.34 -4.48
N GLY A 25 -0.38 13.98 -5.52
CA GLY A 25 -0.11 15.41 -5.80
C GLY A 25 -0.61 16.38 -4.73
N THR A 26 -1.56 15.97 -3.89
CA THR A 26 -2.00 16.73 -2.71
C THR A 26 -1.18 16.43 -1.45
N SER A 27 -0.29 15.44 -1.49
CA SER A 27 0.61 15.09 -0.40
C SER A 27 1.99 15.73 -0.62
N VAL A 28 2.70 16.08 0.45
CA VAL A 28 4.02 16.76 0.40
C VAL A 28 5.14 15.87 -0.20
N ARG A 29 4.80 14.66 -0.69
CA ARG A 29 5.77 13.66 -1.17
C ARG A 29 6.16 13.80 -2.64
N VAL A 30 5.35 14.49 -3.45
CA VAL A 30 5.61 14.60 -4.90
C VAL A 30 5.47 16.04 -5.33
N GLN A 31 6.52 16.59 -5.94
CA GLN A 31 6.49 17.91 -6.55
C GLN A 31 5.54 17.88 -7.74
N THR A 32 4.64 18.86 -7.74
CA THR A 32 3.69 19.04 -8.83
C THR A 32 3.79 20.45 -9.38
N ARG A 33 3.51 20.58 -10.69
CA ARG A 33 3.33 21.87 -11.33
C ARG A 33 2.06 21.86 -12.15
N ARG A 34 1.44 23.04 -12.30
CA ARG A 34 0.30 23.21 -13.22
C ARG A 34 0.80 23.57 -14.60
N LEU A 35 0.28 22.88 -15.61
CA LEU A 35 0.39 23.25 -17.02
C LEU A 35 -1.02 23.54 -17.55
N GLY A 36 -1.44 24.80 -17.43
CA GLY A 36 -2.81 25.22 -17.73
C GLY A 36 -3.83 24.52 -16.84
N ARG A 37 -4.66 23.65 -17.45
CA ARG A 37 -5.68 22.84 -16.75
C ARG A 37 -5.16 21.49 -16.24
N ARG A 38 -3.96 21.09 -16.62
CA ARG A 38 -3.36 19.79 -16.27
C ARG A 38 -2.36 19.93 -15.13
N LEU A 39 -2.19 18.84 -14.39
CA LEU A 39 -1.18 18.73 -13.33
C LEU A 39 -0.08 17.79 -13.83
N GLN A 40 1.16 18.24 -13.71
CA GLN A 40 2.34 17.45 -14.01
C GLN A 40 3.12 17.15 -12.74
N TYR A 41 3.80 16.02 -12.73
CA TYR A 41 4.52 15.46 -11.60
C TYR A 41 6.00 15.37 -11.94
N LEU A 42 6.88 15.69 -10.99
CA LEU A 42 8.30 15.50 -11.19
C LEU A 42 8.59 14.00 -11.34
N ARG A 43 9.27 13.59 -12.42
CA ARG A 43 9.58 12.18 -12.68
C ARG A 43 10.33 11.52 -11.51
N GLU A 44 11.36 12.19 -11.01
CA GLU A 44 12.23 11.68 -9.95
C GLU A 44 11.45 11.33 -8.68
N ASP A 45 10.52 12.19 -8.25
CA ASP A 45 9.67 11.93 -7.10
C ASP A 45 8.69 10.77 -7.34
N ILE A 46 8.18 10.61 -8.58
CA ILE A 46 7.31 9.49 -8.94
C ILE A 46 8.08 8.17 -8.92
N GLU A 47 9.30 8.15 -9.44
CA GLU A 47 10.17 6.96 -9.42
C GLU A 47 10.57 6.58 -7.99
N GLN A 48 10.91 7.56 -7.16
CA GLN A 48 11.15 7.34 -5.73
C GLN A 48 9.90 6.76 -5.04
N LEU A 49 8.73 7.35 -5.29
CA LEU A 49 7.48 6.87 -4.73
C LEU A 49 7.13 5.44 -5.21
N ALA A 50 7.44 5.10 -6.45
CA ALA A 50 7.25 3.75 -6.96
C ALA A 50 8.09 2.73 -6.17
N GLY A 51 9.36 3.07 -5.91
CA GLY A 51 10.24 2.25 -5.06
C GLY A 51 9.73 2.10 -3.63
N GLU A 52 9.20 3.17 -3.03
CA GLU A 52 8.59 3.10 -1.69
C GLU A 52 7.35 2.22 -1.65
N LEU A 53 6.47 2.32 -2.66
CA LEU A 53 5.22 1.56 -2.73
C LEU A 53 5.45 0.07 -3.01
N GLU A 54 6.47 -0.27 -3.79
CA GLU A 54 6.85 -1.65 -4.05
C GLU A 54 7.40 -2.33 -2.77
N GLN A 55 8.05 -1.55 -1.91
CA GLN A 55 8.54 -2.01 -0.60
C GLN A 55 7.46 -2.03 0.49
N ASP A 56 6.33 -1.34 0.30
CA ASP A 56 5.20 -1.33 1.24
C ASP A 56 4.34 -2.60 1.09
N THR A 57 4.92 -3.76 1.44
CA THR A 57 4.21 -5.05 1.53
C THR A 57 3.32 -5.16 2.78
N ARG A 58 2.85 -4.04 3.34
CA ARG A 58 1.95 -4.07 4.50
C ARG A 58 0.74 -4.93 4.14
N ALA A 59 0.54 -5.98 4.94
CA ALA A 59 -0.61 -6.85 4.81
C ALA A 59 -1.87 -5.98 4.80
N ARG A 60 -2.62 -6.05 3.69
CA ARG A 60 -3.93 -5.40 3.61
C ARG A 60 -4.74 -5.91 4.81
N PRO A 61 -5.31 -5.04 5.65
CA PRO A 61 -6.14 -5.50 6.75
C PRO A 61 -7.28 -6.33 6.15
N VAL A 62 -7.21 -7.64 6.36
CA VAL A 62 -8.30 -8.54 6.01
C VAL A 62 -9.42 -8.17 6.96
N ASN A 63 -10.55 -7.72 6.40
CA ASN A 63 -11.72 -7.41 7.20
C ASN A 63 -12.36 -8.74 7.62
N VAL A 64 -11.75 -9.39 8.60
CA VAL A 64 -12.24 -10.64 9.17
C VAL A 64 -13.43 -10.29 10.05
N ALA A 65 -14.57 -10.92 9.78
CA ALA A 65 -15.75 -10.74 10.62
C ALA A 65 -15.41 -11.08 12.09
N PRO A 66 -15.86 -10.27 13.08
CA PRO A 66 -15.46 -10.43 14.48
C PRO A 66 -15.72 -11.82 15.07
N GLU A 67 -16.75 -12.51 14.60
CA GLU A 67 -17.08 -13.89 14.96
C GLU A 67 -16.04 -14.90 14.45
N VAL A 68 -15.56 -14.74 13.22
CA VAL A 68 -14.52 -15.60 12.63
C VAL A 68 -13.18 -15.38 13.33
N GLY A 69 -12.86 -14.12 13.65
CA GLY A 69 -11.65 -13.80 14.41
C GLY A 69 -11.65 -14.44 15.80
N ARG A 70 -12.78 -14.42 16.51
CA ARG A 70 -12.92 -15.04 17.84
C ARG A 70 -12.78 -16.57 17.78
N ALA A 71 -13.48 -17.23 16.86
CA ALA A 71 -13.41 -18.67 16.69
C ALA A 71 -12.00 -19.16 16.35
N LEU A 72 -11.25 -18.40 15.53
CA LEU A 72 -9.87 -18.74 15.18
C LEU A 72 -8.93 -18.64 16.39
N VAL A 73 -9.07 -17.59 17.21
CA VAL A 73 -8.26 -17.42 18.43
C VAL A 73 -8.52 -18.54 19.44
N GLU A 74 -9.78 -18.93 19.63
CA GLU A 74 -10.16 -20.03 20.52
C GLU A 74 -9.59 -21.38 20.03
N THR A 75 -9.72 -21.66 18.74
CA THR A 75 -9.19 -22.89 18.13
C THR A 75 -7.66 -22.97 18.26
N LEU A 76 -6.95 -21.86 18.05
CA LEU A 76 -5.49 -21.80 18.20
C LEU A 76 -5.05 -21.95 19.66
N GLY A 77 -5.85 -21.45 20.62
CA GLY A 77 -5.63 -21.66 22.05
C GLY A 77 -5.69 -23.14 22.42
N LEU A 78 -6.74 -23.84 22.00
CA LEU A 78 -6.91 -25.27 22.23
C LEU A 78 -5.78 -26.10 21.58
N ALA A 79 -5.39 -25.76 20.36
CA ALA A 79 -4.28 -26.43 19.68
C ALA A 79 -2.96 -26.27 20.46
N ARG A 80 -2.71 -25.09 21.04
CA ARG A 80 -1.51 -24.84 21.84
C ARG A 80 -1.50 -25.65 23.14
N GLU A 81 -2.64 -25.79 23.80
CA GLU A 81 -2.78 -26.60 25.01
C GLU A 81 -2.58 -28.09 24.74
N LEU A 82 -3.14 -28.61 23.64
CA LEU A 82 -2.93 -30.00 23.21
C LEU A 82 -1.45 -30.29 22.91
N ILE A 83 -0.77 -29.37 22.22
CA ILE A 83 0.67 -29.50 21.94
C ILE A 83 1.49 -29.48 23.22
N ALA A 84 1.11 -28.65 24.21
CA ALA A 84 1.79 -28.61 25.51
C ALA A 84 1.61 -29.93 26.27
N ALA A 85 0.38 -30.46 26.32
CA ALA A 85 0.08 -31.73 26.97
C ALA A 85 0.81 -32.93 26.33
N GLN A 86 1.02 -32.90 25.02
CA GLN A 86 1.79 -33.93 24.30
C GLN A 86 3.31 -33.90 24.55
N ARG A 87 3.86 -32.82 25.11
CA ARG A 87 5.30 -32.70 25.42
C ARG A 87 5.63 -33.11 26.85
N GLU A 88 4.64 -33.29 27.71
CA GLU A 88 4.81 -33.71 29.11
C GLU A 88 4.65 -35.23 29.32
N ILE A 89 4.45 -35.99 28.24
CA ILE A 89 4.40 -37.47 28.18
C ILE A 89 5.67 -37.96 27.49
#